data_AF-A0A7S2ZKY1-F1
#
_entry.id   AF-A0A7S2ZKY1-F1
#
_cell.length_a   1.000
_cell.length_b   1.000
_cell.length_c   1.000
_cell.angle_alpha   90.00
_cell.angle_beta   90.00
_cell.angle_gamma   90.00
#
_symmetry.space_group_name_H-M   'P 1'
#
loop_
_entity.id
_entity.type
_entity.pdbx_description
1 polymer ?
#
loop_
_entity_poly.entity_id
_entity_poly.type
_entity_poly.pdbx_seq_one_letter_code
_entity_poly.pdbx_strand_id
1 'polypeptide(L)'
;MGRVEYRVICMTIWMSMIVIGGAEPVVVVLKGGEEVCGLYNPMFAALPASSGKGRASQYVKMTISEPLNACEKLVGDGFSGSAVLVERGSCSFAEKAQHVERAGGSLVVVENTEDSFITPVANASLGEYDEVNIPVIVVNHSGGLVLRTGDDVRLNAYEIVEPAWLAVGEEFASVVAGLIGVLVVVCGSILATKPKDRTPARPSSSVKKGTNPEKGDAEAIIILDRPVTIFLVMSVQLLLLYLLYDYVVHIVIISFAIGAGGSLVFILRQFTKPDAPDVLVIPRLGVKATAADIVLTALAITLSVLWYSFRHSSWSWILQNILGIFLMLFVMQTLKLPSIKVGVILLSCLFLYDIFFVFVTPLFTSTGESVMERVARGGPTSSEHLPMMIVVPYLFSPPSACLGGRGASMIGYGDVIVPGLFIVRLRAFELKAARERNGQEVPSYFKGAVIGYGIGLVLTIVALRLMDTAQPALLWIVPSVVLSAVVVAARRGELAMLWSENADNPSPTAVDTEEATPAPVSGDG
;
A
#
# COMPACT_ATOMS: atom_id res chain seq x y z
N MET A 1 34.90 -22.54 9.74
CA MET A 1 33.92 -23.15 8.81
C MET A 1 32.45 -22.94 9.21
N GLY A 2 32.04 -23.06 10.47
CA GLY A 2 30.61 -23.13 10.85
C GLY A 2 29.73 -21.86 10.84
N ARG A 3 30.15 -20.71 10.29
CA ARG A 3 29.29 -19.48 10.25
C ARG A 3 28.71 -19.18 8.86
N VAL A 4 29.23 -19.81 7.82
CA VAL A 4 28.73 -19.69 6.44
C VAL A 4 27.65 -20.74 6.17
N GLU A 5 27.81 -21.95 6.71
CA GLU A 5 26.83 -23.04 6.53
C GLU A 5 25.47 -22.71 7.17
N TYR A 6 25.40 -22.04 8.32
CA TYR A 6 24.13 -21.62 8.92
C TYR A 6 23.37 -20.60 8.07
N ARG A 7 24.06 -19.71 7.33
CA ARG A 7 23.40 -18.72 6.47
C ARG A 7 22.86 -19.37 5.20
N VAL A 8 23.58 -20.34 4.65
CA VAL A 8 23.13 -21.10 3.49
C VAL A 8 21.98 -22.04 3.87
N ILE A 9 22.05 -22.70 5.03
CA ILE A 9 21.00 -23.61 5.52
C ILE A 9 19.72 -22.84 5.90
N CYS A 10 19.80 -21.67 6.54
CA CYS A 10 18.60 -20.85 6.76
C CYS A 10 18.00 -20.36 5.44
N MET A 11 18.83 -19.99 4.46
CA MET A 11 18.37 -19.51 3.16
C MET A 11 17.80 -20.64 2.28
N THR A 12 18.32 -21.87 2.39
CA THR A 12 17.76 -23.04 1.71
C THR A 12 16.52 -23.59 2.41
N ILE A 13 16.43 -23.52 3.74
CA ILE A 13 15.19 -23.84 4.48
C ILE A 13 14.11 -22.80 4.14
N TRP A 14 14.48 -21.51 4.10
CA TRP A 14 13.60 -20.42 3.65
C TRP A 14 13.16 -20.63 2.20
N MET A 15 14.07 -21.03 1.29
CA MET A 15 13.70 -21.40 -0.09
C MET A 15 12.88 -22.69 -0.21
N SER A 16 13.06 -23.66 0.69
CA SER A 16 12.31 -24.92 0.64
C SER A 16 10.87 -24.81 1.17
N MET A 17 10.58 -23.79 1.99
CA MET A 17 9.21 -23.49 2.44
C MET A 17 8.42 -22.63 1.43
N ILE A 18 9.04 -22.18 0.34
CA ILE A 18 8.41 -21.35 -0.71
C ILE A 18 7.60 -22.18 -1.73
N VAL A 19 7.66 -23.51 -1.69
CA VAL A 19 6.93 -24.37 -2.63
C VAL A 19 5.91 -25.22 -1.88
N ILE A 20 4.81 -24.61 -1.45
CA ILE A 20 3.60 -25.33 -1.02
C ILE A 20 2.46 -24.80 -1.88
N GLY A 21 2.08 -25.60 -2.88
CA GLY A 21 1.09 -25.22 -3.89
C GLY A 21 -0.33 -25.21 -3.36
N GLY A 22 -0.96 -24.03 -3.43
CA GLY A 22 -2.35 -23.91 -3.87
C GLY A 22 -2.39 -23.97 -5.40
N ALA A 23 -3.54 -24.38 -5.98
CA ALA A 23 -3.71 -24.40 -7.43
C ALA A 23 -3.79 -22.94 -7.96
N GLU A 24 -2.69 -22.41 -8.47
CA GLU A 24 -2.61 -21.06 -9.01
C GLU A 24 -3.43 -20.94 -10.33
N PRO A 25 -4.10 -19.80 -10.57
CA PRO A 25 -4.72 -19.53 -11.85
C PRO A 25 -3.64 -19.41 -12.92
N VAL A 26 -3.87 -20.06 -14.06
CA VAL A 26 -2.85 -20.15 -15.10
C VAL A 26 -3.23 -19.25 -16.27
N VAL A 27 -2.24 -18.52 -16.78
CA VAL A 27 -2.40 -17.66 -17.95
C VAL A 27 -2.39 -18.51 -19.21
N VAL A 28 -3.40 -18.32 -20.05
CA VAL A 28 -3.52 -18.90 -21.38
C VAL A 28 -3.35 -17.82 -22.42
N VAL A 29 -2.57 -18.10 -23.46
CA VAL A 29 -2.55 -17.29 -24.67
C VAL A 29 -3.45 -17.95 -25.71
N LEU A 30 -4.33 -17.20 -26.33
CA LEU A 30 -5.19 -17.59 -27.44
C LEU A 30 -4.66 -16.91 -28.71
N LYS A 31 -4.54 -17.64 -29.83
CA LYS A 31 -3.83 -17.15 -31.03
C LYS A 31 -4.66 -17.28 -32.31
N GLY A 32 -5.48 -16.28 -32.62
CA GLY A 32 -6.29 -16.20 -33.84
C GLY A 32 -5.73 -15.33 -34.97
N GLY A 33 -4.60 -14.67 -34.74
CA GLY A 33 -4.00 -13.66 -35.62
C GLY A 33 -3.20 -12.66 -34.78
N GLU A 34 -3.81 -12.22 -33.68
CA GLU A 34 -3.18 -11.53 -32.55
C GLU A 34 -3.17 -12.43 -31.31
N GLU A 35 -2.31 -12.12 -30.33
CA GLU A 35 -2.24 -12.83 -29.05
C GLU A 35 -3.25 -12.23 -28.07
N VAL A 36 -4.24 -13.03 -27.67
CA VAL A 36 -5.24 -12.67 -26.66
C VAL A 36 -4.97 -13.45 -25.39
N CYS A 37 -5.14 -12.79 -24.25
CA CYS A 37 -4.75 -13.32 -22.96
C CYS A 37 -5.98 -13.68 -22.15
N GLY A 38 -5.93 -14.83 -21.48
CA GLY A 38 -7.00 -15.25 -20.58
C GLY A 38 -6.49 -15.92 -19.33
N LEU A 39 -7.28 -15.86 -18.27
CA LEU A 39 -7.06 -16.61 -17.04
C LEU A 39 -7.95 -17.85 -17.05
N TYR A 40 -7.40 -19.01 -16.71
CA TYR A 40 -8.18 -20.21 -16.48
C TYR A 40 -7.94 -20.75 -15.07
N ASN A 41 -8.95 -21.42 -14.53
CA ASN A 41 -8.87 -22.07 -13.24
C ASN A 41 -8.81 -23.60 -13.46
N PRO A 42 -7.70 -24.28 -13.10
CA PRO A 42 -7.54 -25.71 -13.31
C PRO A 42 -8.48 -26.57 -12.47
N MET A 43 -9.17 -26.00 -11.47
CA MET A 43 -10.18 -26.69 -10.67
C MET A 43 -11.45 -27.06 -11.44
N PHE A 44 -11.74 -26.40 -12.57
CA PHE A 44 -12.85 -26.83 -13.45
C PHE A 44 -12.45 -28.07 -14.24
N ALA A 45 -11.55 -27.88 -15.21
CA ALA A 45 -11.02 -28.96 -16.00
C ALA A 45 -9.63 -28.59 -16.51
N ALA A 46 -8.79 -29.62 -16.68
CA ALA A 46 -7.48 -29.45 -17.27
C ALA A 46 -7.61 -28.98 -18.73
N LEU A 47 -6.74 -28.06 -19.14
CA LEU A 47 -6.62 -27.73 -20.56
C LEU A 47 -6.28 -29.02 -21.35
N PRO A 48 -6.78 -29.15 -22.58
CA PRO A 48 -6.51 -30.34 -23.38
C PRO A 48 -5.00 -30.52 -23.61
N ALA A 49 -4.40 -31.52 -22.96
CA ALA A 49 -2.97 -31.75 -23.01
C ALA A 49 -2.56 -32.54 -24.26
N SER A 50 -1.56 -32.02 -25.00
CA SER A 50 -0.62 -32.88 -25.71
C SER A 50 0.33 -33.48 -24.67
N SER A 51 0.39 -34.80 -24.60
CA SER A 51 1.30 -35.57 -23.77
C SER A 51 2.76 -35.12 -23.92
N GLY A 52 3.29 -34.31 -22.98
CA GLY A 52 4.73 -34.02 -22.86
C GLY A 52 5.05 -32.63 -22.31
N LYS A 53 6.16 -32.52 -21.56
CA LYS A 53 6.72 -31.25 -21.07
C LYS A 53 7.13 -30.35 -22.26
N GLY A 54 6.21 -29.50 -22.72
CA GLY A 54 6.46 -28.52 -23.77
C GLY A 54 5.18 -28.11 -24.49
N ARG A 55 4.78 -26.84 -24.33
CA ARG A 55 3.81 -26.05 -25.11
C ARG A 55 2.67 -26.88 -25.74
N ALA A 56 1.60 -27.11 -24.95
CA ALA A 56 0.37 -27.68 -25.46
C ALA A 56 -0.19 -26.78 -26.58
N SER A 57 -0.48 -27.36 -27.75
CA SER A 57 -1.21 -26.68 -28.82
C SER A 57 -2.29 -27.64 -29.31
N GLN A 58 -3.55 -27.39 -28.94
CA GLN A 58 -4.68 -28.06 -29.56
C GLN A 58 -5.49 -27.03 -30.30
N TYR A 59 -5.67 -27.24 -31.60
CA TYR A 59 -6.49 -26.41 -32.45
C TYR A 59 -7.97 -26.67 -32.17
N VAL A 60 -8.68 -25.64 -31.70
CA VAL A 60 -10.13 -25.70 -31.49
C VAL A 60 -10.78 -24.61 -32.33
N LYS A 61 -11.84 -24.96 -33.06
CA LYS A 61 -12.68 -24.00 -33.81
C LYS A 61 -13.41 -23.12 -32.80
N MET A 62 -13.44 -21.81 -33.02
CA MET A 62 -14.21 -20.88 -32.19
C MET A 62 -15.64 -20.69 -32.71
N THR A 63 -16.62 -20.56 -31.83
CA THR A 63 -18.03 -20.31 -32.17
C THR A 63 -18.62 -19.34 -31.14
N ILE A 64 -19.50 -18.44 -31.55
CA ILE A 64 -20.14 -17.49 -30.63
C ILE A 64 -21.47 -18.08 -30.16
N SER A 65 -21.75 -17.99 -28.86
CA SER A 65 -23.02 -18.45 -28.28
C SER A 65 -24.20 -17.55 -28.63
N GLU A 66 -25.38 -18.15 -28.77
CA GLU A 66 -26.67 -17.46 -28.76
C GLU A 66 -27.60 -18.15 -27.74
N PRO A 67 -28.08 -17.48 -26.67
CA PRO A 67 -27.80 -16.09 -26.30
C PRO A 67 -26.34 -15.88 -25.89
N LEU A 68 -25.83 -14.67 -26.13
CA LEU A 68 -24.42 -14.29 -25.87
C LEU A 68 -23.98 -14.52 -24.43
N ASN A 69 -24.88 -14.35 -23.45
CA ASN A 69 -24.55 -14.52 -22.05
C ASN A 69 -24.53 -15.98 -21.58
N ALA A 70 -24.97 -16.95 -22.40
CA ALA A 70 -25.07 -18.37 -22.05
C ALA A 70 -25.69 -18.66 -20.66
N CYS A 71 -26.61 -17.81 -20.18
CA CYS A 71 -27.37 -18.05 -18.94
C CYS A 71 -28.64 -18.87 -19.18
N GLU A 72 -28.93 -19.18 -20.44
CA GLU A 72 -30.02 -20.04 -20.84
C GLU A 72 -29.49 -21.08 -21.83
N LYS A 73 -30.34 -22.03 -22.21
CA LYS A 73 -29.98 -23.06 -23.19
C LYS A 73 -29.56 -22.40 -24.52
N LEU A 74 -28.37 -22.77 -25.00
CA LEU A 74 -27.84 -22.34 -26.28
C LEU A 74 -28.74 -22.77 -27.44
N VAL A 75 -28.90 -21.87 -28.40
CA VAL A 75 -29.69 -22.01 -29.62
C VAL A 75 -28.73 -21.94 -30.81
N GLY A 76 -28.83 -22.91 -31.73
CA GLY A 76 -27.97 -23.00 -32.92
C GLY A 76 -27.22 -24.34 -33.01
N ASP A 77 -26.45 -24.48 -34.09
CA ASP A 77 -25.63 -25.65 -34.40
C ASP A 77 -24.14 -25.26 -34.47
N GLY A 78 -23.24 -26.25 -34.44
CA GLY A 78 -21.80 -26.02 -34.60
C GLY A 78 -21.00 -25.85 -33.30
N PHE A 79 -21.64 -26.07 -32.15
CA PHE A 79 -20.98 -26.09 -30.83
C PHE A 79 -20.17 -27.36 -30.58
N SER A 80 -20.49 -28.47 -31.25
CA SER A 80 -19.84 -29.76 -31.01
C SER A 80 -18.33 -29.70 -31.25
N GLY A 81 -17.56 -29.88 -30.18
CA GLY A 81 -16.10 -29.86 -30.19
C GLY A 81 -15.47 -28.48 -30.36
N SER A 82 -16.26 -27.40 -30.40
CA SER A 82 -15.78 -26.04 -30.56
C SER A 82 -15.58 -25.32 -29.22
N ALA A 83 -14.75 -24.28 -29.25
CA ALA A 83 -14.58 -23.34 -28.16
C ALA A 83 -15.66 -22.27 -28.30
N VAL A 84 -16.50 -22.12 -27.28
CA VAL A 84 -17.64 -21.22 -27.34
C VAL A 84 -17.31 -19.91 -26.64
N LEU A 85 -17.35 -18.81 -27.39
CA LEU A 85 -17.23 -17.45 -26.87
C LEU A 85 -18.58 -17.01 -26.30
N VAL A 86 -18.56 -16.64 -25.03
CA VAL A 86 -19.73 -16.13 -24.29
C VAL A 86 -19.36 -14.80 -23.65
N GLU A 87 -20.35 -13.95 -23.41
CA GLU A 87 -20.22 -12.71 -22.65
C GLU A 87 -20.49 -12.97 -21.16
N ARG A 88 -19.86 -12.17 -20.31
CA ARG A 88 -20.20 -12.14 -18.89
C ARG A 88 -21.67 -11.72 -18.71
N GLY A 89 -22.35 -12.35 -17.75
CA GLY A 89 -23.78 -12.15 -17.51
C GLY A 89 -24.11 -12.31 -16.03
N SER A 90 -25.39 -12.45 -15.70
CA SER A 90 -25.88 -12.57 -14.32
C SER A 90 -25.73 -13.97 -13.71
N CYS A 91 -25.46 -14.99 -14.52
CA CYS A 91 -25.27 -16.39 -14.10
C CYS A 91 -23.80 -16.70 -13.76
N SER A 92 -23.56 -17.79 -13.03
CA SER A 92 -22.22 -18.20 -12.59
C SER A 92 -21.35 -18.70 -13.75
N PHE A 93 -20.02 -18.73 -13.54
CA PHE A 93 -19.09 -19.31 -14.53
C PHE A 93 -19.35 -20.80 -14.77
N ALA A 94 -19.70 -21.54 -13.70
CA ALA A 94 -20.05 -22.95 -13.78
C ALA A 94 -21.31 -23.16 -14.63
N GLU A 95 -22.35 -22.37 -14.41
CA GLU A 95 -23.62 -22.47 -15.15
C GLU A 95 -23.43 -22.23 -16.65
N LYS A 96 -22.65 -21.20 -17.02
CA LYS A 96 -22.26 -20.95 -18.42
C LYS A 96 -21.53 -22.15 -19.02
N ALA A 97 -20.59 -22.72 -18.27
CA ALA A 97 -19.83 -23.88 -18.70
C ALA A 97 -20.72 -25.11 -18.91
N GLN A 98 -21.68 -25.36 -18.01
CA GLN A 98 -22.67 -26.44 -18.17
C GLN A 98 -23.53 -26.27 -19.41
N HIS A 99 -23.98 -25.05 -19.71
CA HIS A 99 -24.78 -24.80 -20.91
C HIS A 99 -23.99 -25.07 -22.19
N VAL A 100 -22.73 -24.62 -22.24
CA VAL A 100 -21.82 -24.90 -23.36
C VAL A 100 -21.51 -26.39 -23.49
N GLU A 101 -21.21 -27.06 -22.38
CA GLU A 101 -20.93 -28.50 -22.34
C GLU A 101 -22.13 -29.32 -22.85
N ARG A 102 -23.35 -28.99 -22.41
CA ARG A 102 -24.58 -29.64 -22.88
C ARG A 102 -24.85 -29.41 -24.37
N ALA A 103 -24.37 -28.30 -24.94
CA ALA A 103 -24.42 -28.05 -26.37
C ALA A 103 -23.31 -28.78 -27.16
N GLY A 104 -22.39 -29.46 -26.47
CA GLY A 104 -21.28 -30.21 -27.04
C GLY A 104 -19.98 -29.42 -27.18
N GLY A 105 -19.89 -28.21 -26.62
CA GLY A 105 -18.67 -27.41 -26.61
C GLY A 105 -17.54 -28.07 -25.83
N SER A 106 -16.30 -27.85 -26.26
CA SER A 106 -15.09 -28.44 -25.63
C SER A 106 -14.34 -27.46 -24.72
N LEU A 107 -14.65 -26.17 -24.80
CA LEU A 107 -13.99 -25.09 -24.06
C LEU A 107 -14.92 -23.87 -23.99
N VAL A 108 -14.94 -23.15 -22.87
CA VAL A 108 -15.63 -21.86 -22.75
C VAL A 108 -14.63 -20.72 -22.66
N VAL A 109 -14.81 -19.70 -23.51
CA VAL A 109 -14.11 -18.42 -23.39
C VAL A 109 -15.11 -17.36 -22.99
N VAL A 110 -14.95 -16.77 -21.81
CA VAL A 110 -15.83 -15.73 -21.28
C VAL A 110 -15.17 -14.38 -21.51
N GLU A 111 -15.80 -13.54 -22.31
CA GLU A 111 -15.47 -12.13 -22.43
C GLU A 111 -15.96 -11.38 -21.18
N ASN A 112 -15.03 -10.75 -20.48
CA ASN A 112 -15.36 -9.85 -19.37
C ASN A 112 -15.96 -8.53 -19.88
N THR A 113 -16.80 -7.90 -19.05
CA THR A 113 -17.41 -6.60 -19.34
C THR A 113 -16.42 -5.43 -19.28
N GLU A 114 -15.29 -5.63 -18.62
CA GLU A 114 -14.25 -4.63 -18.39
C GLU A 114 -12.90 -5.11 -18.96
N ASP A 115 -11.97 -4.18 -19.18
CA ASP A 115 -10.58 -4.48 -19.54
C ASP A 115 -9.74 -4.97 -18.34
N SER A 116 -10.38 -5.67 -17.40
CA SER A 116 -9.76 -6.31 -16.24
C SER A 116 -9.72 -7.84 -16.41
N PHE A 117 -8.69 -8.47 -15.85
CA PHE A 117 -8.60 -9.93 -15.78
C PHE A 117 -9.26 -10.42 -14.50
N ILE A 118 -10.10 -11.45 -14.61
CA ILE A 118 -10.79 -12.06 -13.47
C ILE A 118 -10.62 -13.56 -13.59
N THR A 119 -10.26 -14.20 -12.48
CA THR A 119 -10.18 -15.65 -12.40
C THR A 119 -11.59 -16.22 -12.38
N PRO A 120 -11.93 -17.21 -13.22
CA PRO A 120 -13.20 -17.91 -13.12
C PRO A 120 -13.23 -18.72 -11.82
N VAL A 121 -14.26 -18.52 -11.01
CA VAL A 121 -14.47 -19.21 -9.73
C VAL A 121 -15.87 -19.80 -9.70
N ALA A 122 -16.01 -20.99 -9.13
CA ALA A 122 -17.28 -21.64 -8.83
C ALA A 122 -17.42 -21.87 -7.33
N ASN A 123 -18.64 -22.14 -6.87
CA ASN A 123 -18.89 -22.36 -5.46
C ASN A 123 -18.49 -23.79 -5.04
N ALA A 124 -17.29 -23.94 -4.49
CA ALA A 124 -16.78 -25.21 -4.00
C ALA A 124 -17.65 -25.84 -2.89
N SER A 125 -18.34 -25.03 -2.08
CA SER A 125 -19.21 -25.54 -1.01
C SER A 125 -20.50 -26.17 -1.54
N LEU A 126 -20.87 -25.85 -2.78
CA LEU A 126 -22.03 -26.40 -3.48
C LEU A 126 -21.64 -27.52 -4.48
N GLY A 127 -20.36 -27.87 -4.58
CA GLY A 127 -19.88 -28.92 -5.50
C GLY A 127 -19.88 -28.53 -6.99
N GLU A 128 -20.01 -27.24 -7.32
CA GLU A 128 -20.15 -26.78 -8.71
C GLU A 128 -18.95 -27.11 -9.62
N TYR A 129 -17.76 -27.30 -9.05
CA TYR A 129 -16.58 -27.73 -9.80
C TYR A 129 -16.71 -29.14 -10.37
N ASP A 130 -17.38 -30.05 -9.63
CA ASP A 130 -17.56 -31.44 -10.05
C ASP A 130 -18.60 -31.60 -11.18
N GLU A 131 -19.38 -30.54 -11.45
CA GLU A 131 -20.45 -30.54 -12.45
C GLU A 131 -19.99 -30.04 -13.83
N VAL A 132 -18.74 -29.60 -13.97
CA VAL A 132 -18.20 -28.99 -15.20
C VAL A 132 -16.94 -29.72 -15.62
N ASN A 133 -16.94 -30.35 -16.82
CA ASN A 133 -15.76 -31.09 -17.31
C ASN A 133 -15.00 -30.39 -18.44
N ILE A 134 -15.39 -29.17 -18.79
CA ILE A 134 -14.73 -28.37 -19.82
C ILE A 134 -13.98 -27.18 -19.20
N PRO A 135 -12.83 -26.76 -19.76
CA PRO A 135 -12.08 -25.66 -19.18
C PRO A 135 -12.83 -24.34 -19.39
N VAL A 136 -12.68 -23.44 -18.41
CA VAL A 136 -13.28 -22.09 -18.43
C VAL A 136 -12.15 -21.07 -18.43
N ILE A 137 -12.08 -20.27 -19.50
CA ILE A 137 -11.09 -19.20 -19.69
C ILE A 137 -11.81 -17.86 -19.68
N VAL A 138 -11.31 -16.88 -18.95
CA VAL A 138 -11.82 -15.50 -18.97
C VAL A 138 -10.82 -14.60 -19.66
N VAL A 139 -11.27 -13.83 -20.65
CA VAL A 139 -10.48 -12.79 -21.34
C VAL A 139 -11.01 -11.41 -20.99
N ASN A 140 -10.16 -10.38 -21.07
CA ASN A 140 -10.59 -8.99 -20.91
C ASN A 140 -11.47 -8.53 -22.10
N HIS A 141 -12.18 -7.41 -21.95
CA HIS A 141 -13.12 -6.93 -22.98
C HIS A 141 -12.47 -6.72 -24.36
N SER A 142 -11.33 -6.01 -24.42
CA SER A 142 -10.56 -5.79 -25.66
C SER A 142 -10.11 -7.10 -26.31
N GLY A 143 -9.68 -8.08 -25.52
CA GLY A 143 -9.37 -9.43 -25.99
C GLY A 143 -10.58 -10.16 -26.56
N GLY A 144 -11.73 -10.06 -25.89
CA GLY A 144 -13.01 -10.60 -26.37
C GLY A 144 -13.41 -10.02 -27.74
N LEU A 145 -13.27 -8.71 -27.94
CA LEU A 145 -13.55 -8.04 -29.22
C LEU A 145 -12.69 -8.57 -30.37
N VAL A 146 -11.40 -8.83 -30.13
CA VAL A 146 -10.50 -9.45 -31.11
C VAL A 146 -10.99 -10.86 -31.47
N LEU A 147 -11.47 -11.62 -30.49
CA LEU A 147 -11.99 -12.97 -30.69
C LEU A 147 -13.35 -13.01 -31.39
N ARG A 148 -14.18 -11.95 -31.27
CA ARG A 148 -15.48 -11.83 -31.97
C ARG A 148 -15.35 -11.61 -33.47
N THR A 149 -14.27 -10.96 -33.90
CA THR A 149 -14.08 -10.51 -35.29
C THR A 149 -13.32 -11.50 -36.16
N GLY A 150 -12.71 -12.53 -35.56
CA GLY A 150 -11.96 -13.55 -36.27
C GLY A 150 -12.84 -14.72 -36.71
N ASP A 151 -13.20 -14.77 -37.99
CA ASP A 151 -13.70 -16.00 -38.59
C ASP A 151 -12.59 -17.06 -38.58
N ASP A 152 -12.92 -18.25 -38.07
CA ASP A 152 -12.07 -19.45 -38.04
C ASP A 152 -10.77 -19.34 -37.18
N VAL A 153 -10.90 -18.69 -36.01
CA VAL A 153 -9.81 -18.58 -35.02
C VAL A 153 -9.40 -19.97 -34.51
N ARG A 154 -8.16 -20.34 -34.86
CA ARG A 154 -7.45 -21.50 -34.34
C ARG A 154 -6.89 -21.20 -32.96
N LEU A 155 -7.60 -21.54 -31.90
CA LEU A 155 -7.11 -21.29 -30.53
C LEU A 155 -5.97 -22.25 -30.21
N ASN A 156 -4.80 -21.73 -29.81
CA ASN A 156 -3.69 -22.51 -29.26
C ASN A 156 -3.54 -22.17 -27.78
N ALA A 157 -4.22 -22.89 -26.90
CA ALA A 157 -4.09 -22.67 -25.45
C ALA A 157 -2.80 -23.32 -24.93
N TYR A 158 -1.84 -22.50 -24.49
CA TYR A 158 -0.69 -22.99 -23.73
C TYR A 158 -0.66 -22.36 -22.35
N GLU A 159 -0.47 -23.21 -21.34
CA GLU A 159 -0.14 -22.82 -19.99
C GLU A 159 1.26 -22.19 -19.97
N ILE A 160 1.37 -21.02 -19.33
CA ILE A 160 2.66 -20.46 -18.99
C ILE A 160 3.09 -21.08 -17.67
N VAL A 161 3.92 -22.13 -17.76
CA VAL A 161 4.59 -22.68 -16.58
C VAL A 161 5.59 -21.64 -16.09
N GLU A 162 5.31 -21.04 -14.94
CA GLU A 162 6.20 -20.06 -14.33
C GLU A 162 7.57 -20.69 -14.06
N PRO A 163 8.66 -20.14 -14.62
CA PRO A 163 9.96 -20.57 -14.20
C PRO A 163 10.26 -19.93 -12.83
N ALA A 164 10.83 -20.70 -11.88
CA ALA A 164 11.04 -20.28 -10.49
C ALA A 164 11.78 -18.93 -10.29
N TRP A 165 12.50 -18.42 -11.30
CA TRP A 165 13.15 -17.10 -11.27
C TRP A 165 12.19 -15.92 -11.47
N LEU A 166 10.97 -16.16 -11.96
CA LEU A 166 9.94 -15.12 -12.13
C LEU A 166 9.33 -14.71 -10.80
N ALA A 167 9.04 -15.68 -9.92
CA ALA A 167 8.64 -15.45 -8.53
C ALA A 167 9.69 -14.60 -7.77
N VAL A 168 10.98 -14.76 -8.09
CA VAL A 168 12.06 -13.92 -7.51
C VAL A 168 11.92 -12.45 -7.93
N GLY A 169 11.34 -12.15 -9.10
CA GLY A 169 11.13 -10.79 -9.59
C GLY A 169 10.03 -10.03 -8.84
N GLU A 170 8.95 -10.71 -8.44
CA GLU A 170 7.90 -10.14 -7.59
C GLU A 170 8.43 -9.84 -6.19
N GLU A 171 9.15 -10.81 -5.61
CA GLU A 171 9.81 -10.66 -4.31
C GLU A 171 10.79 -9.48 -4.29
N PHE A 172 11.55 -9.31 -5.37
CA PHE A 172 12.46 -8.18 -5.50
C PHE A 172 11.73 -6.84 -5.41
N ALA A 173 10.59 -6.69 -6.09
CA ALA A 173 9.83 -5.45 -6.06
C ALA A 173 9.26 -5.15 -4.67
N SER A 174 8.74 -6.16 -3.95
CA SER A 174 8.25 -6.00 -2.58
C SER A 174 9.35 -5.68 -1.59
N VAL A 175 10.52 -6.29 -1.72
CA VAL A 175 11.70 -5.95 -0.93
C VAL A 175 12.15 -4.52 -1.21
N VAL A 176 12.20 -4.10 -2.48
CA VAL A 176 12.57 -2.71 -2.84
C VAL A 176 11.57 -1.71 -2.28
N ALA A 177 10.26 -1.97 -2.42
CA ALA A 177 9.23 -1.12 -1.84
C ALA A 177 9.37 -1.02 -0.31
N GLY A 178 9.60 -2.15 0.35
CA GLY A 178 9.84 -2.21 1.80
C GLY A 178 11.09 -1.42 2.23
N LEU A 179 12.19 -1.52 1.47
CA LEU A 179 13.42 -0.75 1.71
C LEU A 179 13.19 0.75 1.54
N ILE A 180 12.43 1.17 0.53
CA ILE A 180 12.02 2.58 0.36
C ILE A 180 11.22 3.02 1.60
N GLY A 181 10.25 2.22 2.06
CA GLY A 181 9.49 2.51 3.27
C GLY A 181 10.36 2.69 4.52
N VAL A 182 11.31 1.78 4.75
CA VAL A 182 12.28 1.88 5.86
C VAL A 182 13.12 3.16 5.74
N LEU A 183 13.60 3.48 4.53
CA LEU A 183 14.39 4.69 4.29
C LEU A 183 13.58 5.96 4.58
N VAL A 184 12.31 6.01 4.15
CA VAL A 184 11.40 7.14 4.43
C VAL A 184 11.20 7.30 5.93
N VAL A 185 10.94 6.21 6.67
CA VAL A 185 10.79 6.25 8.13
C VAL A 185 12.04 6.79 8.81
N VAL A 186 13.23 6.32 8.40
CA VAL A 186 14.51 6.77 8.97
C VAL A 186 14.76 8.25 8.65
N CYS A 187 14.65 8.64 7.38
CA CYS A 187 14.85 10.02 6.93
C CYS A 187 13.85 10.98 7.58
N GLY A 188 12.56 10.63 7.61
CA GLY A 188 11.50 11.40 8.23
C GLY A 188 11.73 11.57 9.73
N SER A 189 12.13 10.51 10.43
CA SER A 189 12.48 10.56 11.85
C SER A 189 13.66 11.49 12.14
N ILE A 190 14.71 11.42 11.32
CA ILE A 190 15.88 12.31 11.46
C ILE A 190 15.47 13.75 11.20
N LEU A 191 14.74 14.02 10.11
CA LEU A 191 14.34 15.36 9.71
C LEU A 191 13.40 16.01 10.73
N ALA A 192 12.40 15.26 11.22
CA ALA A 192 11.44 15.72 12.21
C ALA A 192 12.06 16.03 13.58
N THR A 193 13.21 15.43 13.89
CA THR A 193 13.91 15.61 15.17
C THR A 193 15.18 16.47 15.09
N LYS A 194 15.48 17.06 13.92
CA LYS A 194 16.59 18.02 13.81
C LYS A 194 16.36 19.20 14.76
N PRO A 195 17.39 19.64 15.51
CA PRO A 195 17.29 20.86 16.29
C PRO A 195 17.04 22.03 15.34
N LYS A 196 15.93 22.75 15.54
CA LYS A 196 15.68 24.03 14.88
C LYS A 196 16.68 25.01 15.53
N ASP A 197 17.57 25.62 14.74
CA ASP A 197 18.55 26.56 15.27
C ASP A 197 17.82 27.61 16.12
N ARG A 198 18.20 27.67 17.40
CA ARG A 198 17.74 28.72 18.30
C ARG A 198 18.32 30.02 17.78
N THR A 199 17.51 30.80 17.08
CA THR A 199 17.71 32.24 17.08
C THR A 199 17.80 32.65 18.56
N PRO A 200 18.89 33.33 19.00
CA PRO A 200 19.02 33.71 20.39
C PRO A 200 17.81 34.54 20.78
N ALA A 201 17.16 34.14 21.88
CA ALA A 201 16.07 34.88 22.48
C ALA A 201 16.51 36.33 22.62
N ARG A 202 15.84 37.24 21.90
CA ARG A 202 15.93 38.67 22.20
C ARG A 202 15.51 38.85 23.67
N PRO A 203 16.20 39.71 24.43
CA PRO A 203 15.88 39.92 25.84
C PRO A 203 14.42 40.36 25.98
N SER A 204 13.74 39.81 26.98
CA SER A 204 12.33 40.04 27.25
C SER A 204 12.01 41.53 27.33
N SER A 205 11.28 42.02 26.34
CA SER A 205 10.36 43.13 26.56
C SER A 205 8.96 42.56 26.59
N SER A 206 8.25 42.94 27.64
CA SER A 206 6.86 42.59 27.98
C SER A 206 5.93 42.66 26.77
N VAL A 207 5.58 41.50 26.21
CA VAL A 207 4.49 41.37 25.22
C VAL A 207 3.40 40.48 25.81
N LYS A 208 2.20 41.05 25.77
CA LYS A 208 0.96 40.57 26.35
C LYS A 208 0.63 39.13 25.94
N LYS A 209 0.14 38.39 26.93
CA LYS A 209 -0.62 37.14 26.82
C LYS A 209 -1.70 37.30 25.73
N GLY A 210 -1.55 36.61 24.60
CA GLY A 210 -2.52 36.67 23.51
C GLY A 210 -1.92 36.46 22.13
N THR A 211 -1.38 35.27 21.85
CA THR A 211 -1.30 34.76 20.48
C THR A 211 -1.87 33.36 20.51
N ASN A 212 -3.07 33.23 19.95
CA ASN A 212 -3.67 31.94 19.63
C ASN A 212 -2.64 31.10 18.86
N PRO A 213 -2.49 29.80 19.15
CA PRO A 213 -1.76 28.91 18.27
C PRO A 213 -2.33 29.04 16.85
N GLU A 214 -1.45 29.01 15.84
CA GLU A 214 -1.84 28.98 14.43
C GLU A 214 -3.02 28.03 14.25
N LYS A 215 -4.14 28.56 13.74
CA LYS A 215 -5.45 27.90 13.78
C LYS A 215 -5.44 26.49 13.15
N GLY A 216 -4.54 26.25 12.19
CA GLY A 216 -4.36 24.95 11.53
C GLY A 216 -3.57 23.91 12.35
N ASP A 217 -2.52 24.32 13.07
CA ASP A 217 -1.73 23.40 13.90
C ASP A 217 -2.55 22.95 15.12
N ALA A 218 -3.32 23.86 15.69
CA ALA A 218 -4.24 23.53 16.78
C ALA A 218 -5.37 22.60 16.32
N GLU A 219 -5.98 22.83 15.16
CA GLU A 219 -7.05 21.96 14.62
C GLU A 219 -6.56 20.54 14.34
N ALA A 220 -5.38 20.37 13.73
CA ALA A 220 -4.80 19.04 13.49
C ALA A 220 -4.47 18.29 14.80
N ILE A 221 -3.95 19.00 15.81
CA ILE A 221 -3.67 18.44 17.14
C ILE A 221 -4.97 18.07 17.87
N ILE A 222 -6.03 18.88 17.75
CA ILE A 222 -7.36 18.62 18.34
C ILE A 222 -8.03 17.39 17.71
N ILE A 223 -7.89 17.20 16.39
CA ILE A 223 -8.42 16.03 15.69
C ILE A 223 -7.68 14.75 16.13
N LEU A 224 -6.36 14.85 16.37
CA LEU A 224 -5.52 13.72 16.76
C LEU A 224 -5.74 13.24 18.21
N ASP A 225 -6.25 14.12 19.08
CA ASP A 225 -6.50 13.83 20.50
C ASP A 225 -7.71 12.89 20.72
N ARG A 226 -8.60 12.74 19.72
CA ARG A 226 -9.79 11.90 19.81
C ARG A 226 -9.70 10.72 18.81
N PRO A 227 -9.21 9.54 19.23
CA PRO A 227 -9.04 8.39 18.34
C PRO A 227 -10.35 7.93 17.68
N VAL A 228 -11.49 8.15 18.34
CA VAL A 228 -12.83 7.88 17.79
C VAL A 228 -13.15 8.78 16.59
N THR A 229 -12.78 10.06 16.65
CA THR A 229 -12.99 11.01 15.55
C THR A 229 -12.18 10.58 14.32
N ILE A 230 -10.92 10.17 14.52
CA ILE A 230 -10.07 9.68 13.43
C ILE A 230 -10.68 8.44 12.79
N PHE A 231 -11.13 7.48 13.61
CA PHE A 231 -11.78 6.26 13.14
C PHE A 231 -13.02 6.56 12.28
N LEU A 232 -13.87 7.48 12.74
CA LEU A 232 -15.06 7.91 12.00
C LEU A 232 -14.70 8.60 10.68
N VAL A 233 -13.74 9.54 10.69
CA VAL A 233 -13.32 10.26 9.49
C VAL A 233 -12.72 9.31 8.45
N MET A 234 -11.84 8.38 8.86
CA MET A 234 -11.25 7.39 7.94
C MET A 234 -12.30 6.44 7.37
N SER A 235 -13.23 5.97 8.20
CA SER A 235 -14.32 5.08 7.76
C SER A 235 -15.27 5.78 6.78
N VAL A 236 -15.64 7.03 7.07
CA VAL A 236 -16.51 7.84 6.18
C VAL A 236 -15.79 8.13 4.87
N GLN A 237 -14.51 8.50 4.91
CA GLN A 237 -13.72 8.75 3.69
C GLN A 237 -13.61 7.49 2.83
N LEU A 238 -13.35 6.33 3.43
CA LEU A 238 -13.24 5.07 2.71
C LEU A 238 -14.59 4.68 2.09
N LEU A 239 -15.69 4.83 2.83
CA LEU A 239 -17.04 4.54 2.31
C LEU A 239 -17.45 5.50 1.20
N LEU A 240 -17.13 6.80 1.32
CA LEU A 240 -17.35 7.77 0.24
C LEU A 240 -16.59 7.38 -1.02
N LEU A 241 -15.36 6.89 -0.87
CA LEU A 241 -14.53 6.47 -2.00
C LEU A 241 -15.05 5.15 -2.61
N TYR A 242 -15.66 4.28 -1.81
CA TYR A 242 -16.37 3.10 -2.29
C TYR A 242 -17.66 3.45 -3.06
N LEU A 243 -18.46 4.40 -2.57
CA LEU A 243 -19.75 4.77 -3.15
C LEU A 243 -19.66 5.74 -4.34
N LEU A 244 -18.68 6.64 -4.34
CA LEU A 244 -18.52 7.73 -5.30
C LEU A 244 -17.12 7.73 -5.93
N TYR A 245 -16.56 6.55 -6.19
CA TYR A 245 -15.17 6.37 -6.65
C TYR A 245 -14.83 7.31 -7.81
N ASP A 246 -15.66 7.32 -8.85
CA ASP A 246 -15.43 8.08 -10.10
C ASP A 246 -15.26 9.59 -9.87
N TYR A 247 -15.85 10.15 -8.80
CA TYR A 247 -15.70 11.56 -8.46
C TYR A 247 -14.60 11.80 -7.43
N VAL A 248 -14.57 10.99 -6.37
CA VAL A 248 -13.65 11.18 -5.25
C VAL A 248 -12.20 10.94 -5.67
N VAL A 249 -11.94 9.99 -6.58
CA VAL A 249 -10.58 9.70 -7.08
C VAL A 249 -9.93 10.92 -7.72
N HIS A 250 -10.68 11.70 -8.50
CA HIS A 250 -10.18 12.92 -9.15
C HIS A 250 -9.83 14.00 -8.12
N ILE A 251 -10.64 14.14 -7.06
CA ILE A 251 -10.36 15.06 -5.95
C ILE A 251 -9.06 14.65 -5.26
N VAL A 252 -8.88 13.34 -4.99
CA VAL A 252 -7.67 12.82 -4.37
C VAL A 252 -6.45 13.07 -5.26
N ILE A 253 -6.53 12.82 -6.57
CA ILE A 253 -5.44 13.06 -7.52
C ILE A 253 -5.00 14.53 -7.52
N ILE A 254 -5.95 15.47 -7.58
CA ILE A 254 -5.65 16.90 -7.55
C ILE A 254 -5.04 17.29 -6.20
N SER A 255 -5.60 16.80 -5.09
CA SER A 255 -5.09 17.07 -3.74
C SER A 255 -3.66 16.54 -3.54
N PHE A 256 -3.36 15.37 -4.11
CA PHE A 256 -2.02 14.79 -4.11
C PHE A 256 -1.04 15.66 -4.91
N ALA A 257 -1.40 16.10 -6.11
CA ALA A 257 -0.53 16.94 -6.93
C ALA A 257 -0.17 18.25 -6.22
N ILE A 258 -1.15 18.91 -5.58
CA ILE A 258 -0.92 20.15 -4.83
C ILE A 258 -0.11 19.88 -3.56
N GLY A 259 -0.53 18.89 -2.76
CA GLY A 259 0.08 18.56 -1.48
C GLY A 259 1.53 18.08 -1.63
N ALA A 260 1.80 17.18 -2.58
CA ALA A 260 3.14 16.67 -2.85
C ALA A 260 4.05 17.74 -3.44
N GLY A 261 3.54 18.59 -4.34
CA GLY A 261 4.28 19.74 -4.86
C GLY A 261 4.68 20.72 -3.75
N GLY A 262 3.76 21.09 -2.86
CA GLY A 262 4.06 21.93 -1.70
C GLY A 262 5.06 21.29 -0.73
N SER A 263 4.91 19.98 -0.50
CA SER A 263 5.82 19.19 0.35
C SER A 263 7.24 19.15 -0.21
N LEU A 264 7.40 19.01 -1.53
CA LEU A 264 8.68 19.06 -2.22
C LEU A 264 9.41 20.38 -1.95
N VAL A 265 8.73 21.51 -2.13
CA VAL A 265 9.30 22.85 -1.86
C VAL A 265 9.73 22.96 -0.40
N PHE A 266 8.86 22.56 0.52
CA PHE A 266 9.13 22.64 1.96
C PHE A 266 10.37 21.84 2.38
N ILE A 267 10.51 20.61 1.90
CA ILE A 267 11.62 19.72 2.26
C ILE A 267 12.92 20.19 1.59
N LEU A 268 12.90 20.50 0.28
CA LEU A 268 14.08 20.95 -0.43
C LEU A 268 14.59 22.30 0.09
N ARG A 269 13.70 23.18 0.55
CA ARG A 269 14.11 24.47 1.13
C ARG A 269 15.03 24.29 2.34
N GLN A 270 14.87 23.23 3.13
CA GLN A 270 15.73 22.95 4.29
C GLN A 270 17.18 22.62 3.92
N PHE A 271 17.46 22.28 2.66
CA PHE A 271 18.81 21.98 2.17
C PHE A 271 19.44 23.15 1.39
N THR A 272 18.67 24.22 1.17
CA THR A 272 19.17 25.45 0.54
C THR A 272 19.67 26.41 1.61
N LYS A 273 20.76 27.14 1.33
CA LYS A 273 21.37 28.03 2.33
C LYS A 273 20.38 29.10 2.81
N PRO A 274 20.37 29.45 4.11
CA PRO A 274 19.48 30.47 4.67
C PRO A 274 19.83 31.90 4.19
N ASP A 275 21.09 32.16 3.84
CA ASP A 275 21.63 33.53 3.64
C ASP A 275 21.80 33.95 2.17
N ALA A 276 20.83 33.70 1.30
CA ALA A 276 20.80 34.40 0.00
C ALA A 276 20.15 35.80 0.21
N PRO A 277 20.87 36.92 0.02
CA PRO A 277 20.36 38.27 0.31
C PRO A 277 19.29 38.78 -0.67
N ASP A 278 18.95 38.01 -1.71
CA ASP A 278 18.06 38.47 -2.77
C ASP A 278 16.60 38.14 -2.46
N VAL A 279 15.98 38.96 -1.61
CA VAL A 279 14.52 38.99 -1.44
C VAL A 279 13.93 39.72 -2.66
N LEU A 280 13.41 38.96 -3.63
CA LEU A 280 12.67 39.52 -4.73
C LEU A 280 11.23 39.80 -4.26
N VAL A 281 10.87 41.08 -4.21
CA VAL A 281 9.49 41.48 -3.91
C VAL A 281 8.68 41.35 -5.20
N ILE A 282 7.73 40.41 -5.24
CA ILE A 282 6.83 40.24 -6.38
C ILE A 282 5.77 41.36 -6.33
N PRO A 283 5.80 42.36 -7.23
CA PRO A 283 5.03 43.60 -7.06
C PRO A 283 3.50 43.42 -7.08
N ARG A 284 3.00 42.30 -7.58
CA ARG A 284 1.55 42.02 -7.72
C ARG A 284 0.95 41.19 -6.58
N LEU A 285 1.75 40.47 -5.79
CA LEU A 285 1.27 39.60 -4.71
C LEU A 285 1.72 40.06 -3.31
N GLY A 286 2.66 41.01 -3.20
CA GLY A 286 3.17 41.47 -1.89
C GLY A 286 3.95 40.40 -1.12
N VAL A 287 4.25 39.26 -1.74
CA VAL A 287 4.99 38.15 -1.14
C VAL A 287 6.50 38.40 -1.28
N LYS A 288 7.21 38.28 -0.16
CA LYS A 288 8.68 38.24 -0.11
C LYS A 288 9.12 36.82 -0.46
N ALA A 289 9.72 36.61 -1.62
CA ALA A 289 10.24 35.31 -2.04
C ALA A 289 11.72 35.42 -2.35
N THR A 290 12.51 34.41 -1.96
CA THR A 290 13.90 34.29 -2.41
C THR A 290 13.95 33.66 -3.81
N ALA A 291 15.04 33.88 -4.55
CA ALA A 291 15.23 33.22 -5.84
C ALA A 291 15.14 31.68 -5.74
N ALA A 292 15.60 31.11 -4.61
CA ALA A 292 15.48 29.69 -4.32
C ALA A 292 14.01 29.24 -4.22
N ASP A 293 13.14 30.02 -3.57
CA ASP A 293 11.71 29.70 -3.46
C ASP A 293 11.04 29.68 -4.83
N ILE A 294 11.39 30.63 -5.71
CA ILE A 294 10.84 30.70 -7.08
C ILE A 294 11.29 29.49 -7.90
N VAL A 295 12.58 29.16 -7.87
CA VAL A 295 13.14 28.01 -8.62
C VAL A 295 12.56 26.69 -8.12
N LEU A 296 12.49 26.49 -6.80
CA LEU A 296 11.92 25.27 -6.21
C LEU A 296 10.42 25.16 -6.48
N THR A 297 9.67 26.26 -6.42
CA THR A 297 8.24 26.27 -6.73
C THR A 297 8.00 25.98 -8.20
N ALA A 298 8.78 26.57 -9.11
CA ALA A 298 8.71 26.27 -10.53
C ALA A 298 8.99 24.79 -10.81
N LEU A 299 10.05 24.23 -10.20
CA LEU A 299 10.37 22.80 -10.29
C LEU A 299 9.21 21.93 -9.77
N ALA A 300 8.64 22.27 -8.62
CA ALA A 300 7.53 21.53 -8.03
C ALA A 300 6.28 21.52 -8.91
N ILE A 301 5.93 22.66 -9.49
CA ILE A 301 4.82 22.77 -10.45
C ILE A 301 5.13 21.92 -11.68
N THR A 302 6.33 22.02 -12.25
CA THR A 302 6.72 21.22 -13.43
C THR A 302 6.60 19.72 -13.16
N LEU A 303 7.16 19.23 -12.05
CA LEU A 303 7.07 17.81 -11.70
C LEU A 303 5.62 17.35 -11.44
N SER A 304 4.82 18.17 -10.76
CA SER A 304 3.42 17.81 -10.48
C SER A 304 2.55 17.79 -11.74
N VAL A 305 2.75 18.74 -12.66
CA VAL A 305 2.04 18.81 -13.95
C VAL A 305 2.48 17.67 -14.88
N LEU A 306 3.79 17.36 -14.93
CA LEU A 306 4.30 16.23 -15.69
C LEU A 306 3.71 14.91 -15.19
N TRP A 307 3.68 14.72 -13.88
CA TRP A 307 3.07 13.54 -13.28
C TRP A 307 1.58 13.43 -13.65
N TYR A 308 0.82 14.51 -13.44
CA TYR A 308 -0.62 14.53 -13.71
C TYR A 308 -0.95 14.24 -15.18
N SER A 309 -0.16 14.81 -16.10
CA SER A 309 -0.37 14.68 -17.55
C SER A 309 0.01 13.30 -18.08
N PHE A 310 1.07 12.70 -17.53
CA PHE A 310 1.57 11.39 -17.97
C PHE A 310 1.22 10.25 -17.01
N ARG A 311 0.24 10.42 -16.11
CA ARG A 311 -0.06 9.46 -15.03
C ARG A 311 -0.37 8.03 -15.51
N HIS A 312 -0.98 7.87 -16.69
CA HIS A 312 -1.28 6.55 -17.28
C HIS A 312 -0.09 5.90 -18.00
N SER A 313 1.04 6.62 -18.14
CA SER A 313 2.25 6.09 -18.79
C SER A 313 2.98 5.10 -17.89
N SER A 314 3.70 4.14 -18.48
CA SER A 314 4.41 3.07 -17.73
C SER A 314 5.55 3.56 -16.83
N TRP A 315 6.03 4.79 -17.01
CA TRP A 315 7.12 5.38 -16.22
C TRP A 315 6.64 6.36 -15.15
N SER A 316 5.33 6.64 -15.08
CA SER A 316 4.75 7.63 -14.18
C SER A 316 4.95 7.29 -12.69
N TRP A 317 5.04 6.01 -12.37
CA TRP A 317 5.28 5.50 -11.00
C TRP A 317 6.56 6.07 -10.37
N ILE A 318 7.60 6.36 -11.17
CA ILE A 318 8.84 6.95 -10.66
C ILE A 318 8.54 8.33 -10.09
N LEU A 319 7.81 9.13 -10.86
CA LEU A 319 7.47 10.50 -10.49
C LEU A 319 6.45 10.53 -9.35
N GLN A 320 5.50 9.58 -9.33
CA GLN A 320 4.60 9.35 -8.19
C GLN A 320 5.38 9.05 -6.91
N ASN A 321 6.31 8.09 -6.96
CA ASN A 321 7.09 7.70 -5.79
C ASN A 321 7.95 8.86 -5.28
N ILE A 322 8.57 9.64 -6.16
CA ILE A 322 9.35 10.82 -5.76
C ILE A 322 8.43 11.82 -5.02
N LEU A 323 7.32 12.23 -5.65
CA LEU A 323 6.36 13.17 -5.05
C LEU A 323 5.77 12.63 -3.74
N GLY A 324 5.42 11.34 -3.71
CA GLY A 324 4.93 10.63 -2.54
C GLY A 324 5.94 10.60 -1.39
N ILE A 325 7.22 10.35 -1.66
CA ILE A 325 8.29 10.40 -0.64
C ILE A 325 8.35 11.78 0.00
N PHE A 326 8.34 12.86 -0.78
CA PHE A 326 8.34 14.21 -0.23
C PHE A 326 7.08 14.50 0.61
N LEU A 327 5.91 14.05 0.16
CA LEU A 327 4.67 14.15 0.93
C LEU A 327 4.77 13.39 2.27
N MET A 328 5.23 12.15 2.27
CA MET A 328 5.40 11.35 3.49
C MET A 328 6.39 11.99 4.46
N LEU A 329 7.53 12.49 3.97
CA LEU A 329 8.52 13.19 4.80
C LEU A 329 7.95 14.48 5.40
N PHE A 330 7.19 15.26 4.63
CA PHE A 330 6.50 16.45 5.11
C PHE A 330 5.49 16.13 6.20
N VAL A 331 4.64 15.12 5.99
CA VAL A 331 3.62 14.71 6.98
C VAL A 331 4.28 14.24 8.27
N MET A 332 5.34 13.43 8.19
CA MET A 332 6.09 12.98 9.39
C MET A 332 6.81 14.11 10.15
N GLN A 333 7.13 15.22 9.46
CA GLN A 333 7.77 16.38 10.08
C GLN A 333 6.76 17.35 10.73
N THR A 334 5.58 17.49 10.12
CA THR A 334 4.53 18.42 10.57
C THR A 334 3.60 17.82 11.61
N LEU A 335 3.13 16.59 11.38
CA LEU A 335 2.30 15.88 12.35
C LEU A 335 3.19 15.32 13.46
N LYS A 336 2.81 15.60 14.71
CA LYS A 336 3.50 15.10 15.89
C LYS A 336 2.51 14.48 16.84
N LEU A 337 2.81 13.27 17.28
CA LEU A 337 2.02 12.62 18.31
C LEU A 337 2.25 13.34 19.65
N PRO A 338 1.19 13.71 20.38
CA PRO A 338 1.32 14.44 21.64
C PRO A 338 2.03 13.59 22.71
N SER A 339 1.76 12.29 22.75
CA SER A 339 2.41 11.35 23.66
C SER A 339 2.60 9.97 23.02
N ILE A 340 3.50 9.17 23.58
CA ILE A 340 3.68 7.77 23.20
C ILE A 340 2.41 6.96 23.48
N LYS A 341 1.69 7.25 24.59
CA LYS A 341 0.40 6.63 24.91
C LYS A 341 -0.64 6.85 23.80
N VAL A 342 -0.80 8.09 23.31
CA VAL A 342 -1.70 8.38 22.19
C VAL A 342 -1.26 7.64 20.94
N GLY A 343 0.04 7.54 20.69
CA GLY A 343 0.59 6.74 19.59
C GLY A 343 0.22 5.25 19.66
N VAL A 344 0.35 4.61 20.83
CA VAL A 344 -0.04 3.20 21.01
C VAL A 344 -1.54 3.01 20.82
N ILE A 345 -2.37 3.91 21.36
CA ILE A 345 -3.83 3.86 21.18
C ILE A 345 -4.20 4.01 19.71
N LEU A 346 -3.64 5.01 19.02
CA LEU A 346 -3.88 5.26 17.60
C LEU A 346 -3.52 4.03 16.75
N LEU A 347 -2.31 3.48 16.94
CA LEU A 347 -1.85 2.29 16.23
C LEU A 347 -2.73 1.07 16.51
N SER A 348 -3.19 0.90 17.76
CA SER A 348 -4.09 -0.19 18.13
C SER A 348 -5.46 -0.04 17.47
N CYS A 349 -6.00 1.19 17.39
CA CYS A 349 -7.24 1.45 16.66
C CYS A 349 -7.10 1.17 15.16
N LEU A 350 -5.98 1.56 14.54
CA LEU A 350 -5.73 1.32 13.12
C LEU A 350 -5.48 -0.15 12.79
N PHE A 351 -4.84 -0.89 13.70
CA PHE A 351 -4.73 -2.35 13.63
C PHE A 351 -6.12 -3.01 13.55
N LEU A 352 -7.05 -2.61 14.43
CA LEU A 352 -8.42 -3.14 14.41
C LEU A 352 -9.21 -2.67 13.18
N TYR A 353 -8.98 -1.43 12.73
CA TYR A 353 -9.57 -0.88 11.51
C TYR A 353 -9.22 -1.73 10.28
N ASP A 354 -7.93 -2.06 10.12
CA ASP A 354 -7.44 -2.82 8.96
C ASP A 354 -8.03 -4.25 8.94
N ILE A 355 -8.07 -4.91 10.11
CA ILE A 355 -8.73 -6.22 10.28
C ILE A 355 -10.20 -6.14 9.89
N PHE A 356 -10.92 -5.12 10.36
CA PHE A 356 -12.35 -4.96 10.07
C PHE A 356 -12.57 -4.76 8.57
N PHE A 357 -11.86 -3.83 7.94
CA PHE A 357 -12.08 -3.53 6.54
C PHE A 357 -11.60 -4.61 5.57
N VAL A 358 -10.59 -5.41 5.94
CA VAL A 358 -10.11 -6.50 5.10
C VAL A 358 -10.88 -7.81 5.33
N PHE A 359 -11.08 -8.24 6.57
CA PHE A 359 -11.67 -9.56 6.86
C PHE A 359 -13.16 -9.54 7.17
N VAL A 360 -13.68 -8.46 7.75
CA VAL A 360 -15.09 -8.40 8.18
C VAL A 360 -15.99 -7.87 7.07
N THR A 361 -15.55 -6.89 6.27
CA THR A 361 -16.39 -6.35 5.18
C THR A 361 -16.76 -7.34 4.07
N PRO A 362 -15.93 -8.32 3.67
CA PRO A 362 -16.34 -9.37 2.76
C PRO A 362 -17.61 -10.11 3.18
N LEU A 363 -17.86 -10.24 4.49
CA LEU A 363 -19.05 -10.92 5.03
C LEU A 363 -20.34 -10.13 4.80
N PHE A 364 -20.24 -8.83 4.55
CA PHE A 364 -21.37 -7.92 4.33
C PHE A 364 -21.54 -7.53 2.85
N THR A 365 -20.52 -7.75 2.01
CA THR A 365 -20.58 -7.44 0.57
C THR A 365 -21.12 -8.63 -0.21
N SER A 366 -22.12 -8.41 -1.07
CA SER A 366 -22.72 -9.49 -1.89
C SER A 366 -21.74 -10.16 -2.87
N THR A 367 -20.60 -9.53 -3.17
CA THR A 367 -19.55 -10.06 -4.05
C THR A 367 -18.48 -10.86 -3.31
N GLY A 368 -18.50 -10.88 -1.96
CA GLY A 368 -17.45 -11.52 -1.15
C GLY A 368 -16.09 -10.80 -1.18
N GLU A 369 -16.00 -9.62 -1.81
CA GLU A 369 -14.78 -8.80 -1.86
C GLU A 369 -14.74 -7.79 -0.70
N SER A 370 -13.55 -7.49 -0.21
CA SER A 370 -13.37 -6.47 0.83
C SER A 370 -13.51 -5.07 0.23
N VAL A 371 -14.10 -4.15 0.99
CA VAL A 371 -14.25 -2.73 0.57
C VAL A 371 -12.88 -2.10 0.29
N MET A 372 -11.89 -2.44 1.11
CA MET A 372 -10.52 -1.94 0.98
C MET A 372 -9.83 -2.44 -0.29
N GLU A 373 -10.03 -3.71 -0.66
CA GLU A 373 -9.49 -4.28 -1.89
C GLU A 373 -10.12 -3.65 -3.14
N ARG A 374 -11.45 -3.49 -3.15
CA ARG A 374 -12.14 -2.86 -4.29
C ARG A 374 -11.68 -1.43 -4.51
N VAL A 375 -11.52 -0.68 -3.42
CA VAL A 375 -11.00 0.69 -3.46
C VAL A 375 -9.54 0.72 -3.93
N ALA A 376 -8.70 -0.23 -3.52
CA ALA A 376 -7.29 -0.30 -3.91
C ALA A 376 -7.10 -0.65 -5.39
N ARG A 377 -7.96 -1.51 -5.96
CA ARG A 377 -7.90 -1.92 -7.37
C ARG A 377 -8.46 -0.87 -8.34
N GLY A 378 -9.37 -0.03 -7.87
CA GLY A 378 -10.04 0.99 -8.66
C GLY A 378 -11.52 0.66 -8.86
N GLY A 379 -12.35 1.70 -9.00
CA GLY A 379 -13.79 1.53 -9.22
C GLY A 379 -14.09 0.74 -10.51
N PRO A 380 -15.25 0.06 -10.59
CA PRO A 380 -15.59 -0.84 -11.71
C PRO A 380 -15.55 -0.13 -13.08
N THR A 381 -15.85 1.16 -13.11
CA THR A 381 -16.00 1.95 -14.35
C THR A 381 -14.81 2.86 -14.65
N SER A 382 -13.81 2.95 -13.76
CA SER A 382 -12.75 3.95 -13.84
C SER A 382 -11.37 3.33 -13.99
N SER A 383 -10.62 3.78 -15.00
CA SER A 383 -9.20 3.46 -15.17
C SER A 383 -8.27 4.29 -14.27
N GLU A 384 -8.82 5.10 -13.37
CA GLU A 384 -8.05 5.92 -12.46
C GLU A 384 -7.68 5.15 -11.18
N HIS A 385 -6.39 5.20 -10.82
CA HIS A 385 -5.87 4.59 -9.61
C HIS A 385 -5.48 5.65 -8.58
N LEU A 386 -5.58 5.30 -7.30
CA LEU A 386 -5.22 6.20 -6.21
C LEU A 386 -3.69 6.41 -6.15
N PRO A 387 -3.20 7.66 -6.11
CA PRO A 387 -1.77 7.96 -6.06
C PRO A 387 -1.15 7.79 -4.67
N MET A 388 -1.92 7.27 -3.70
CA MET A 388 -1.58 7.25 -2.28
C MET A 388 -0.78 5.99 -1.86
N MET A 389 0.04 5.48 -2.78
CA MET A 389 0.83 4.28 -2.61
C MET A 389 2.19 4.40 -3.30
N ILE A 390 3.20 3.77 -2.70
CA ILE A 390 4.49 3.51 -3.32
C ILE A 390 4.29 2.33 -4.26
N VAL A 391 4.67 2.48 -5.53
CA VAL A 391 4.50 1.45 -6.56
C VAL A 391 5.86 1.05 -7.10
N VAL A 392 6.18 -0.24 -7.06
CA VAL A 392 7.39 -0.79 -7.70
C VAL A 392 6.97 -1.87 -8.69
N PRO A 393 7.11 -1.63 -10.01
CA PRO A 393 6.73 -2.63 -11.01
C PRO A 393 7.66 -3.84 -10.95
N TYR A 394 7.15 -5.01 -11.35
CA TYR A 394 7.97 -6.22 -11.47
C TYR A 394 8.92 -6.08 -12.66
N LEU A 395 10.23 -6.01 -12.39
CA LEU A 395 11.25 -5.65 -13.38
C LEU A 395 11.69 -6.81 -14.29
N PHE A 396 11.29 -8.05 -13.97
CA PHE A 396 11.79 -9.27 -14.65
C PHE A 396 10.67 -10.13 -15.27
N SER A 397 9.47 -9.58 -15.48
CA SER A 397 8.36 -10.31 -16.13
C SER A 397 8.68 -10.66 -17.59
N PRO A 398 8.23 -11.83 -18.10
CA PRO A 398 8.59 -12.28 -19.44
C PRO A 398 7.85 -11.46 -20.50
N PRO A 399 8.38 -11.35 -21.73
CA PRO A 399 7.89 -10.42 -22.76
C PRO A 399 6.52 -10.77 -23.37
N SER A 400 5.88 -11.86 -22.94
CA SER A 400 4.60 -12.28 -23.51
C SER A 400 3.48 -11.30 -23.13
N ALA A 401 2.67 -10.89 -24.11
CA ALA A 401 1.57 -9.93 -23.95
C ALA A 401 0.60 -10.27 -22.78
N CYS A 402 0.52 -11.54 -22.39
CA CYS A 402 -0.38 -12.04 -21.34
C CYS A 402 0.15 -11.96 -19.92
N LEU A 403 1.46 -11.94 -19.77
CA LEU A 403 2.14 -11.51 -18.54
C LEU A 403 2.55 -10.03 -18.61
N GLY A 404 2.17 -9.35 -19.70
CA GLY A 404 2.26 -7.90 -19.87
C GLY A 404 1.26 -7.11 -19.02
N GLY A 405 0.61 -7.76 -18.06
CA GLY A 405 -0.11 -7.12 -16.96
C GLY A 405 0.89 -6.69 -15.90
N ARG A 406 1.03 -5.38 -15.76
CA ARG A 406 1.94 -4.65 -14.86
C ARG A 406 1.65 -4.94 -13.38
N GLY A 407 1.94 -6.16 -12.92
CA GLY A 407 2.03 -6.45 -11.51
C GLY A 407 3.05 -5.49 -10.89
N ALA A 408 2.67 -4.89 -9.77
CA ALA A 408 3.53 -4.00 -9.03
C ALA A 408 3.35 -4.28 -7.55
N SER A 409 4.45 -4.28 -6.81
CA SER A 409 4.35 -4.25 -5.37
C SER A 409 3.87 -2.86 -4.95
N MET A 410 2.83 -2.85 -4.11
CA MET A 410 2.22 -1.63 -3.61
C MET A 410 2.35 -1.57 -2.10
N ILE A 411 2.72 -0.41 -1.56
CA ILE A 411 2.70 -0.11 -0.12
C ILE A 411 1.95 1.20 0.06
N GLY A 412 0.91 1.22 0.90
CA GLY A 412 0.14 2.43 1.16
C GLY A 412 0.98 3.47 1.92
N TYR A 413 0.77 4.76 1.63
CA TYR A 413 1.44 5.82 2.40
C TYR A 413 1.05 5.77 3.88
N GLY A 414 -0.17 5.33 4.20
CA GLY A 414 -0.63 5.14 5.58
C GLY A 414 0.24 4.14 6.36
N ASP A 415 0.65 3.05 5.71
CA ASP A 415 1.45 1.98 6.31
C ASP A 415 2.87 2.43 6.64
N VAL A 416 3.35 3.49 5.98
CA VAL A 416 4.66 4.11 6.24
C VAL A 416 4.53 5.27 7.24
N ILE A 417 3.58 6.19 6.99
CA ILE A 417 3.42 7.43 7.78
C ILE A 417 3.02 7.10 9.21
N VAL A 418 1.99 6.26 9.42
CA VAL A 418 1.40 6.07 10.75
C VAL A 418 2.40 5.41 11.72
N PRO A 419 3.05 4.27 11.38
CA PRO A 419 4.13 3.74 12.21
C PRO A 419 5.32 4.70 12.29
N GLY A 420 5.61 5.43 11.20
CA GLY A 420 6.65 6.46 11.15
C GLY A 420 6.46 7.56 12.21
N LEU A 421 5.25 8.07 12.40
CA LEU A 421 4.93 9.09 13.41
C LEU A 421 5.23 8.60 14.83
N PHE A 422 4.93 7.33 15.11
CA PHE A 422 5.26 6.70 16.38
C PHE A 422 6.79 6.59 16.58
N ILE A 423 7.52 6.18 15.54
CA ILE A 423 8.98 6.08 15.56
C ILE A 423 9.64 7.46 15.72
N VAL A 424 9.12 8.50 15.07
CA VAL A 424 9.54 9.90 15.27
C VAL A 424 9.39 10.28 16.74
N ARG A 425 8.27 9.91 17.36
CA ARG A 425 7.99 10.24 18.77
C ARG A 425 8.91 9.51 19.74
N LEU A 426 9.20 8.24 19.48
CA LEU A 426 10.20 7.46 20.24
C LEU A 426 11.59 8.07 20.13
N ARG A 427 11.99 8.49 18.93
CA ARG A 427 13.27 9.18 18.70
C ARG A 427 13.33 10.53 19.43
N ALA A 428 12.24 11.29 19.42
CA ALA A 428 12.17 12.56 20.15
C ALA A 428 12.33 12.36 21.67
N PHE A 429 11.68 11.32 22.22
CA PHE A 429 11.85 10.92 23.62
C PHE A 429 13.30 10.52 23.94
N GLU A 430 13.91 9.67 23.11
CA GLU A 430 15.30 9.24 23.26
C GLU A 430 16.27 10.42 23.26
N LEU A 431 16.11 11.36 22.32
CA LEU A 431 16.95 12.57 22.24
C LEU A 431 16.76 13.52 23.43
N LYS A 432 15.54 13.62 23.97
CA LYS A 432 15.26 14.39 25.18
C LYS A 432 15.98 13.78 26.39
N ALA A 433 15.82 12.47 26.59
CA ALA A 433 16.48 11.74 27.67
C ALA A 433 18.02 11.76 27.57
N ALA A 434 18.56 11.74 26.35
CA ALA A 434 20.01 11.85 26.11
C ALA A 434 20.55 13.25 26.47
N ARG A 435 19.78 14.31 26.21
CA ARG A 435 20.15 15.69 26.62
C ARG A 435 20.14 15.85 28.14
N GLU A 436 19.15 15.27 28.81
CA GLU A 436 19.04 15.30 30.28
C GLU A 436 20.18 14.51 30.95
N ARG A 437 20.68 13.44 30.32
CA ARG A 437 21.81 12.63 30.78
C ARG A 437 23.19 13.11 30.28
N ASN A 438 23.35 14.39 29.93
CA ASN A 438 24.63 14.96 29.46
C ASN A 438 25.30 14.19 28.29
N GLY A 439 24.50 13.68 27.34
CA GLY A 439 25.02 13.04 26.13
C GLY A 439 25.51 11.60 26.32
N GLN A 440 25.24 10.96 27.46
CA GLN A 440 25.53 9.54 27.68
C GLN A 440 24.78 8.66 26.66
N GLU A 441 25.41 7.57 26.21
CA GLU A 441 24.81 6.66 25.22
C GLU A 441 23.53 6.01 25.77
N VAL A 442 22.40 6.33 25.15
CA VAL A 442 21.10 5.74 25.43
C VAL A 442 20.87 4.64 24.38
N PRO A 443 20.82 3.33 24.73
CA PRO A 443 20.36 2.27 23.83
C PRO A 443 19.06 2.65 23.11
N SER A 444 19.06 2.57 21.77
CA SER A 444 18.10 3.33 20.97
C SER A 444 16.72 2.67 20.82
N TYR A 445 15.69 3.29 21.42
CA TYR A 445 14.28 3.07 21.07
C TYR A 445 14.05 3.24 19.57
N PHE A 446 14.70 4.25 18.98
CA PHE A 446 14.63 4.51 17.55
C PHE A 446 15.12 3.33 16.71
N LYS A 447 16.30 2.77 17.02
CA LYS A 447 16.84 1.62 16.28
C LYS A 447 15.97 0.37 16.45
N GLY A 448 15.52 0.10 17.67
CA GLY A 448 14.62 -1.02 17.95
C GLY A 448 13.33 -0.92 17.15
N ALA A 449 12.71 0.26 17.12
CA ALA A 449 11.46 0.50 16.41
C ALA A 449 11.60 0.46 14.88
N VAL A 450 12.71 0.94 14.32
CA VAL A 450 13.01 0.79 12.88
C VAL A 450 13.22 -0.68 12.50
N ILE A 451 13.90 -1.46 13.34
CA ILE A 451 14.05 -2.92 13.12
C ILE A 451 12.68 -3.60 13.23
N GLY A 452 11.86 -3.25 14.23
CA GLY A 452 10.50 -3.74 14.38
C GLY A 452 9.63 -3.45 13.15
N TYR A 453 9.71 -2.23 12.60
CA TYR A 453 9.03 -1.87 11.35
C TYR A 453 9.49 -2.74 10.17
N GLY A 454 10.80 -2.94 10.00
CA GLY A 454 11.34 -3.82 8.96
C GLY A 454 10.91 -5.28 9.11
N ILE A 455 10.90 -5.82 10.34
CA ILE A 455 10.38 -7.17 10.63
C ILE A 455 8.90 -7.26 10.26
N GLY A 456 8.10 -6.26 10.62
CA GLY A 456 6.69 -6.19 10.27
C GLY A 456 6.45 -6.25 8.76
N LEU A 457 7.23 -5.51 7.96
CA LEU A 457 7.16 -5.57 6.50
C LEU A 457 7.48 -6.97 5.94
N VAL A 458 8.52 -7.63 6.48
CA VAL A 458 8.87 -9.01 6.09
C VAL A 458 7.75 -9.98 6.43
N LEU A 459 7.15 -9.85 7.62
CA LEU A 459 6.02 -10.67 8.04
C LEU A 459 4.80 -10.46 7.14
N THR A 460 4.52 -9.23 6.71
CA THR A 460 3.45 -8.96 5.72
C THR A 460 3.69 -9.70 4.42
N ILE A 461 4.91 -9.67 3.89
CA ILE A 461 5.27 -10.40 2.65
C ILE A 461 5.07 -11.91 2.84
N VAL A 462 5.58 -12.47 3.94
CA VAL A 462 5.43 -13.90 4.24
C VAL A 462 3.96 -14.29 4.40
N ALA A 463 3.15 -13.47 5.07
CA ALA A 463 1.73 -13.73 5.27
C ALA A 463 0.92 -13.68 3.97
N LEU A 464 1.23 -12.71 3.08
CA LEU A 464 0.63 -12.64 1.75
C LEU A 464 0.88 -13.93 0.94
N ARG A 465 2.09 -14.50 1.05
CA ARG A 465 2.46 -15.74 0.37
C ARG A 465 1.86 -17.00 0.97
N LEU A 466 1.65 -17.05 2.29
CA LEU A 466 1.11 -18.25 2.94
C LEU A 466 -0.41 -18.34 2.86
N MET A 467 -1.11 -17.22 2.67
CA MET A 467 -2.56 -17.17 2.78
C MET A 467 -3.28 -16.96 1.46
N ASP A 468 -2.57 -16.66 0.36
CA ASP A 468 -3.12 -16.40 -0.98
C ASP A 468 -4.28 -15.37 -1.03
N THR A 469 -4.42 -14.57 0.03
CA THR A 469 -5.45 -13.53 0.19
C THR A 469 -4.78 -12.22 0.57
N ALA A 470 -5.40 -11.09 0.17
CA ALA A 470 -4.94 -9.77 0.58
C ALA A 470 -4.86 -9.67 2.11
N GLN A 471 -3.70 -9.27 2.63
CA GLN A 471 -3.44 -9.12 4.06
C GLN A 471 -3.37 -7.64 4.45
N PRO A 472 -3.97 -7.24 5.58
CA PRO A 472 -3.82 -5.90 6.12
C PRO A 472 -2.37 -5.69 6.57
N ALA A 473 -1.65 -4.70 6.03
CA ALA A 473 -0.23 -4.51 6.33
C ALA A 473 0.00 -4.09 7.79
N LEU A 474 -0.90 -3.29 8.36
CA LEU A 474 -0.79 -2.83 9.74
C LEU A 474 -0.94 -3.96 10.76
N LEU A 475 -1.59 -5.07 10.38
CA LEU A 475 -1.70 -6.29 11.19
C LEU A 475 -0.33 -6.80 11.66
N TRP A 476 0.68 -6.71 10.81
CA TRP A 476 2.03 -7.22 11.07
C TRP A 476 2.99 -6.11 11.53
N ILE A 477 2.83 -4.91 11.00
CA ILE A 477 3.70 -3.77 11.31
C ILE A 477 3.46 -3.25 12.74
N VAL A 478 2.21 -3.03 13.13
CA VAL A 478 1.85 -2.45 14.44
C VAL A 478 2.41 -3.26 15.61
N PRO A 479 2.14 -4.58 15.73
CA PRO A 479 2.67 -5.35 16.85
C PRO A 479 4.19 -5.39 16.84
N SER A 480 4.83 -5.48 15.67
CA SER A 480 6.29 -5.53 15.55
C SER A 480 6.95 -4.24 16.05
N VAL A 481 6.40 -3.07 15.70
CA VAL A 481 6.92 -1.76 16.14
C VAL A 481 6.65 -1.54 17.63
N VAL A 482 5.41 -1.77 18.10
CA VAL A 482 5.04 -1.55 19.51
C VAL A 482 5.78 -2.52 20.43
N LEU A 483 5.84 -3.81 20.07
CA LEU A 483 6.55 -4.82 20.86
C LEU A 483 8.04 -4.48 20.95
N SER A 484 8.67 -4.01 19.88
CA SER A 484 10.08 -3.59 19.93
C SER A 484 10.31 -2.45 20.94
N ALA A 485 9.41 -1.46 20.99
CA ALA A 485 9.48 -0.37 21.96
C ALA A 485 9.23 -0.87 23.39
N VAL A 486 8.25 -1.74 23.59
CA VAL A 486 7.94 -2.35 24.89
C VAL A 486 9.11 -3.20 25.39
N VAL A 487 9.74 -4.01 24.54
CA VAL A 487 10.91 -4.83 24.91
C VAL A 487 12.09 -3.95 25.34
N VAL A 488 12.36 -2.86 24.62
CA VAL A 488 13.41 -1.91 25.01
C VAL A 488 13.07 -1.24 26.34
N ALA A 489 11.83 -0.80 26.54
CA ALA A 489 11.38 -0.16 27.78
C ALA A 489 11.40 -1.13 28.97
N ALA A 490 10.96 -2.38 28.78
CA ALA A 490 10.92 -3.43 29.80
C ALA A 490 12.32 -3.79 30.30
N ARG A 491 13.29 -3.93 29.37
CA ARG A 491 14.71 -4.17 29.72
C ARG A 491 15.33 -3.02 30.54
N ARG A 492 14.71 -1.84 30.52
CA ARG A 492 15.18 -0.64 31.21
C ARG A 492 14.39 -0.29 32.47
N GLY A 493 13.25 -0.94 32.71
CA GLY A 493 12.30 -0.50 33.72
C GLY A 493 11.69 0.89 33.45
N GLU A 494 11.80 1.41 32.22
CA GLU A 494 11.33 2.75 31.83
C GLU A 494 9.87 2.74 31.30
N LEU A 495 9.16 1.61 31.37
CA LEU A 495 7.77 1.45 30.87
C LEU A 495 6.80 2.48 31.47
N ALA A 496 6.87 2.69 32.79
CA ALA A 496 6.01 3.66 33.47
C ALA A 496 6.29 5.09 32.96
N MET A 497 7.56 5.45 32.80
CA MET A 497 8.00 6.75 32.29
C MET A 497 7.51 6.98 30.85
N LEU A 498 7.59 5.95 30.01
CA LEU A 498 7.14 5.98 28.62
C LEU A 498 5.60 6.13 28.52
N TRP A 499 4.86 5.52 29.45
CA TRP A 499 3.40 5.61 29.51
C TRP A 499 2.86 6.90 30.14
N SER A 500 3.57 7.46 31.12
CA SER A 500 3.21 8.69 31.82
C SER A 500 3.67 9.97 31.10
N GLU A 501 4.24 9.84 29.91
CA GLU A 501 4.73 10.96 29.14
C GLU A 501 3.56 11.84 28.65
N ASN A 502 3.30 12.96 29.33
CA ASN A 502 2.34 13.98 28.90
C ASN A 502 3.04 15.06 28.05
N ALA A 503 2.33 15.62 27.07
CA ALA A 503 2.84 16.68 26.18
C ALA A 503 3.30 17.94 26.95
N ASP A 504 2.75 18.19 28.14
CA ASP A 504 2.92 19.45 28.89
C ASP A 504 3.67 19.34 30.23
N ASN A 505 4.18 18.16 30.61
CA ASN A 505 4.90 18.04 31.88
C ASN A 505 6.43 18.14 31.67
N PRO A 506 7.10 19.25 32.04
CA PRO A 506 8.47 19.15 32.51
C PRO A 506 8.43 18.22 33.73
N SER A 507 9.23 17.15 33.70
CA SER A 507 9.26 16.16 34.78
C SER A 507 9.43 16.84 36.13
N PRO A 508 8.73 16.39 37.20
CA PRO A 508 9.03 16.85 38.54
C PRO A 508 10.45 16.41 38.87
N THR A 509 11.30 17.39 39.14
CA THR A 509 12.63 17.20 39.71
C THR A 509 12.57 16.33 40.95
N ALA A 510 13.64 15.54 41.09
CA ALA A 510 14.14 14.83 42.26
C ALA A 510 13.36 15.00 43.57
N VAL A 511 12.99 13.86 44.15
CA VAL A 511 12.67 13.75 45.58
C VAL A 511 13.97 14.00 46.35
N ASP A 512 14.23 15.26 46.70
CA ASP A 512 15.15 15.60 47.77
C ASP A 512 14.38 15.50 49.08
N THR A 513 14.75 14.52 49.89
CA THR A 513 14.32 14.42 51.29
C THR A 513 15.25 15.33 52.07
N GLU A 514 14.81 16.51 52.47
CA GLU A 514 15.57 17.29 53.46
C GLU A 514 14.68 17.77 54.60
N GLU A 515 15.14 17.38 55.77
CA GLU A 515 14.57 17.46 57.10
C GLU A 515 14.64 18.91 57.59
N ALA A 516 13.49 19.49 57.95
CA ALA A 516 13.41 20.86 58.42
C ALA A 516 14.03 21.00 59.82
N THR A 517 15.12 21.77 59.93
CA THR A 517 15.60 22.31 61.20
C THR A 517 15.55 23.85 61.13
N PRO A 518 14.85 24.55 62.04
CA PRO A 518 14.77 26.01 62.00
C PRO A 518 15.99 26.67 62.68
N ALA A 519 16.56 27.68 62.04
CA ALA A 519 17.61 28.54 62.60
C ALA A 519 17.04 29.57 63.60
N PRO A 520 17.84 30.02 64.60
CA PRO A 520 17.39 30.99 65.59
C PRO A 520 17.46 32.43 65.05
N VAL A 521 16.47 33.22 65.46
CA VAL A 521 16.33 34.65 65.18
C VAL A 521 17.33 35.46 66.01
N SER A 522 18.16 36.25 65.33
CA SER A 522 18.91 37.35 65.93
C SER A 522 17.99 38.55 66.14
N GLY A 523 17.86 39.01 67.39
CA GLY A 523 17.23 40.28 67.74
C GLY A 523 18.17 41.09 68.63
N ASP A 524 18.43 42.33 68.22
CA ASP A 524 19.09 43.37 69.00
C ASP A 524 18.37 43.62 70.34
N GLY A 525 19.15 43.85 71.40
CA GLY A 525 18.70 44.21 72.75
C GLY A 525 19.71 43.85 73.83
#